data_AF-A0AAV3JIR8-F1
#
_entry.id   AF-A0AAV3JIR8-F1
#
_cell.length_a   1.000
_cell.length_b   1.000
_cell.length_c   1.000
_cell.angle_alpha   90.00
_cell.angle_beta   90.00
_cell.angle_gamma   90.00
#
_symmetry.space_group_name_H-M   'P 1'
#
loop_
_entity.id
_entity.type
_entity.pdbx_description
1 polymer ?
#
loop_
_entity_poly.entity_id
_entity_poly.type
_entity_poly.pdbx_seq_one_letter_code
_entity_poly.pdbx_strand_id
1 'polypeptide(L)' 'MLALVVFALEWSKQGYRDAIQFAISEINESADNFLIDEKEADRINENLKTILRKVYQND' A
#
# COMPACT_ATOMS: atom_id res chain seq x y z
N MET A 1 -23.80 -3.29 -18.19
CA MET A 1 -22.59 -2.51 -18.54
C MET A 1 -22.05 -1.75 -17.33
N LEU A 2 -22.87 -0.93 -16.64
CA LEU A 2 -22.46 -0.23 -15.40
C LEU A 2 -21.94 -1.15 -14.26
N ALA A 3 -22.58 -2.30 -14.02
CA ALA A 3 -22.15 -3.22 -12.95
C ALA A 3 -20.74 -3.84 -13.18
N LEU A 4 -20.36 -4.10 -14.43
CA LEU A 4 -19.03 -4.60 -14.78
C LEU A 4 -17.94 -3.55 -14.52
N VAL A 5 -18.24 -2.28 -14.79
CA VAL A 5 -17.30 -1.16 -14.57
C VAL A 5 -17.07 -0.94 -13.07
N VAL A 6 -18.13 -0.99 -12.25
CA VAL A 6 -18.02 -0.89 -10.79
C VAL A 6 -17.21 -2.06 -10.23
N PHE A 7 -17.45 -3.28 -10.69
CA PHE A 7 -16.70 -4.45 -10.25
C PHE A 7 -15.21 -4.37 -10.62
N ALA A 8 -14.90 -3.91 -11.83
CA ALA A 8 -13.51 -3.71 -12.27
C ALA A 8 -12.78 -2.64 -11.45
N LEU A 9 -13.47 -1.55 -11.08
CA LEU A 9 -12.92 -0.51 -10.21
C LEU A 9 -12.61 -1.05 -8.81
N GLU A 10 -13.51 -1.86 -8.24
CA GLU A 10 -13.30 -2.48 -6.92
C GLU A 10 -12.09 -3.43 -6.92
N TRP A 11 -11.96 -4.27 -7.95
CA TRP A 11 -10.80 -5.14 -8.14
C TRP A 11 -9.50 -4.36 -8.28
N SER A 12 -9.52 -3.26 -9.03
CA SER A 12 -8.35 -2.41 -9.18
C SER A 12 -7.93 -1.80 -7.84
N LYS A 13 -8.87 -1.30 -7.04
CA LYS A 13 -8.58 -0.77 -5.71
C LYS A 13 -7.97 -1.86 -4.83
N GLN A 14 -8.59 -3.04 -4.78
CA GLN A 14 -8.09 -4.17 -3.99
C GLN A 14 -6.65 -4.52 -4.37
N GLY A 15 -6.33 -4.61 -5.67
CA GLY A 15 -4.97 -4.87 -6.13
C GLY A 15 -3.95 -3.82 -5.67
N TYR A 16 -4.32 -2.53 -5.67
CA TYR A 16 -3.46 -1.46 -5.13
C TYR A 16 -3.22 -1.60 -3.63
N ARG A 17 -4.21 -2.04 -2.86
CA ARG A 17 -4.04 -2.28 -1.42
C ARG A 17 -3.09 -3.43 -1.16
N ASP A 18 -3.27 -4.55 -1.86
CA ASP A 18 -2.45 -5.74 -1.67
C ASP A 18 -0.98 -5.40 -2.01
N ALA A 19 -0.75 -4.66 -3.09
CA ALA A 19 0.59 -4.20 -3.47
C ALA A 19 1.23 -3.26 -2.41
N ILE A 20 0.48 -2.31 -1.87
CA ILE A 20 1.01 -1.38 -0.84
C ILE A 20 1.29 -2.13 0.47
N GLN A 21 0.41 -3.04 0.87
CA GLN A 21 0.60 -3.85 2.09
C GLN A 21 1.81 -4.78 1.95
N PHE A 22 2.00 -5.38 0.77
CA PHE A 22 3.20 -6.15 0.47
C PHE A 22 4.47 -5.31 0.57
N ALA A 23 4.49 -4.12 -0.04
CA ALA A 23 5.64 -3.21 0.05
C ALA A 23 6.00 -2.82 1.50
N ILE A 24 5.00 -2.54 2.34
CA ILE A 24 5.21 -2.27 3.79
C ILE A 24 5.86 -3.49 4.47
N SER A 25 5.42 -4.71 4.14
CA SER A 25 6.00 -5.93 4.69
C SER A 25 7.48 -6.08 4.32
N GLU A 26 7.83 -5.90 3.04
CA GLU A 26 9.20 -6.01 2.55
C GLU A 26 10.13 -4.95 3.18
N ILE A 27 9.62 -3.73 3.41
CA ILE A 27 10.36 -2.66 4.07
C ILE A 27 10.62 -3.00 5.53
N ASN A 28 9.62 -3.51 6.25
CA ASN A 28 9.80 -3.94 7.64
C ASN A 28 10.81 -5.08 7.75
N GLU A 29 10.71 -6.09 6.88
CA GLU A 29 11.68 -7.19 6.82
C GLU A 29 13.09 -6.67 6.49
N SER A 30 13.21 -5.68 5.60
CA SER A 30 14.49 -5.05 5.28
C SER A 30 15.07 -4.28 6.48
N ALA A 31 14.24 -3.64 7.30
CA ALA A 31 14.66 -2.95 8.52
C ALA A 31 15.10 -3.94 9.61
N ASP A 32 14.32 -5.00 9.83
CA ASP A 32 14.64 -6.08 10.78
C ASP A 32 15.96 -6.79 10.43
N ASN A 33 16.25 -6.91 9.13
CA ASN A 33 17.51 -7.46 8.62
C ASN A 33 18.65 -6.44 8.53
N PHE A 34 18.48 -5.21 9.06
CA PHE A 34 19.45 -4.11 9.02
C PHE A 34 19.94 -3.73 7.61
N LEU A 35 19.15 -4.03 6.58
CA LEU A 35 19.45 -3.67 5.18
C LEU A 35 19.14 -2.21 4.88
N ILE A 36 18.22 -1.62 5.65
CA ILE A 36 17.86 -0.21 5.62
C ILE A 36 17.82 0.34 7.05
N ASP A 37 18.06 1.65 7.16
CA ASP A 37 17.95 2.36 8.43
C ASP A 37 16.48 2.40 8.92
N GLU A 38 16.27 2.14 10.21
CA GLU A 38 14.93 2.07 10.82
C GLU A 38 14.12 3.35 10.63
N LYS A 39 14.77 4.53 10.73
CA LYS A 39 14.09 5.82 10.54
C LYS A 39 13.71 6.05 9.08
N GLU A 40 14.51 5.56 8.15
CA GLU A 40 14.16 5.58 6.73
C GLU A 40 13.01 4.62 6.43
N ALA A 41 13.02 3.42 7.01
CA ALA A 41 11.92 2.45 6.90
C ALA A 41 10.60 3.03 7.42
N ASP A 42 10.61 3.66 8.59
CA ASP A 42 9.46 4.36 9.18
C ASP A 42 8.91 5.45 8.25
N ARG A 43 9.80 6.27 7.68
CA ARG A 43 9.42 7.32 6.73
C ARG A 43 8.73 6.76 5.49
N ILE A 44 9.26 5.67 4.92
CA ILE A 44 8.66 5.03 3.75
C ILE A 44 7.31 4.41 4.13
N ASN A 45 7.22 3.77 5.29
CA ASN A 45 5.97 3.21 5.81
C ASN A 45 4.87 4.26 6.01
N GLU A 46 5.20 5.43 6.57
CA GLU A 46 4.25 6.54 6.72
C GLU A 46 3.75 7.07 5.37
N ASN A 47 4.65 7.18 4.38
CA ASN A 47 4.29 7.58 3.03
C ASN A 47 3.35 6.56 2.37
N LEU A 48 3.65 5.25 2.48
CA LEU A 48 2.82 4.17 1.94
C LEU A 48 1.45 4.12 2.62
N LYS A 49 1.38 4.28 3.94
CA LYS A 49 0.11 4.39 4.70
C LYS A 49 -0.71 5.61 4.24
N THR A 50 -0.05 6.73 3.94
CA THR A 50 -0.71 7.93 3.42
C THR A 50 -1.28 7.72 2.02
N ILE A 51 -0.54 7.05 1.14
CA ILE A 51 -1.01 6.68 -0.19
C ILE A 51 -2.21 5.74 -0.09
N LEU A 52 -2.12 4.69 0.73
CA LEU A 52 -3.22 3.76 0.98
C LEU A 52 -4.48 4.51 1.44
N ARG A 53 -4.33 5.44 2.39
CA ARG A 53 -5.44 6.25 2.86
C ARG A 53 -6.07 7.08 1.73
N LYS A 54 -5.28 7.71 0.86
CA LYS A 54 -5.79 8.54 -0.26
C LYS A 54 -6.49 7.72 -1.35
N VAL A 55 -6.03 6.50 -1.63
CA VAL A 55 -6.67 5.60 -2.59
C VAL A 55 -8.06 5.16 -2.11
N TYR A 56 -8.26 5.08 -0.79
CA TYR A 56 -9.46 4.50 -0.18
C TYR A 56 -10.39 5.51 0.53
N GLN A 57 -9.96 6.74 0.82
CA GLN A 57 -10.83 7.80 1.38
C GLN A 57 -11.68 8.52 0.32
N ASN A 58 -11.50 8.24 -0.96
CA ASN A 58 -12.34 8.76 -2.04
C ASN A 58 -13.52 7.83 -2.39
N ASP A 59 -13.95 6.99 -1.44
CA ASP A 59 -15.20 6.22 -1.47
C ASP A 59 -16.25 6.79 -0.51
#